data_AF-A0A9J6G431-F1
#
_entry.id   AF-A0A9J6G431-F1
#
_cell.length_a   1.000
_cell.length_b   1.000
_cell.length_c   1.000
_cell.angle_alpha   90.00
_cell.angle_beta   90.00
_cell.angle_gamma   90.00
#
_symmetry.space_group_name_H-M   'P 1'
#
loop_
_entity.id
_entity.type
_entity.pdbx_description
1 polymer ?
#
loop_
_entity_poly.entity_id
_entity_poly.type
_entity_poly.pdbx_seq_one_letter_code
_entity_poly.pdbx_strand_id
1 'polypeptide(L)'
;MVSGDEDPEERLHPPTPLTTFRSITKHYRVQRCTLPPPHHLLDKGEQVKWRLLQSNIYSTPPRMNLLYPQLYPSPACPNCQQARGLIYHVVLACPNHTA
;
A
#
# COMPACT_ATOMS: atom_id res chain seq x y z
N MET A 1 29.28 8.04 -25.58
CA MET A 1 30.36 8.38 -24.63
C MET A 1 29.73 9.21 -23.53
N VAL A 2 29.37 8.57 -22.41
CA VAL A 2 29.18 9.23 -21.11
C VAL A 2 29.98 8.37 -20.15
N SER A 3 31.21 8.79 -19.94
CA SER A 3 31.99 8.41 -18.76
C SER A 3 31.44 9.25 -17.61
N GLY A 4 31.10 8.59 -16.53
CA GLY A 4 30.62 9.18 -15.29
C GLY A 4 30.87 8.16 -14.21
N ASP A 5 32.05 8.27 -13.62
CA ASP A 5 32.68 7.36 -12.68
C ASP A 5 31.75 6.95 -11.54
N GLU A 6 31.30 5.69 -11.54
CA GLU A 6 30.84 5.08 -10.30
C GLU A 6 32.08 4.74 -9.50
N ASP A 7 32.37 5.60 -8.52
CA ASP A 7 33.48 5.46 -7.60
C ASP A 7 33.43 4.04 -6.94
N PRO A 8 34.43 3.17 -7.16
CA PRO A 8 34.39 1.78 -6.69
C PRO A 8 34.49 1.67 -5.17
N GLU A 9 34.76 2.76 -4.45
CA GLU A 9 34.99 2.79 -3.00
C GLU A 9 33.69 2.78 -2.18
N GLU A 10 32.54 3.15 -2.76
CA GLU A 10 31.25 3.21 -2.03
C GLU A 10 30.74 1.82 -1.61
N ARG A 11 31.30 0.74 -2.18
CA ARG A 11 30.96 -0.65 -1.84
C ARG A 11 31.72 -1.21 -0.63
N LEU A 12 32.68 -0.47 -0.06
CA LEU A 12 33.62 -0.98 0.95
C LEU A 12 33.39 -0.44 2.37
N HIS A 13 32.47 0.50 2.58
CA HIS A 13 32.17 0.95 3.95
C HIS A 13 31.35 -0.12 4.68
N PRO A 14 31.89 -0.75 5.75
CA PRO A 14 31.06 -1.58 6.60
C PRO A 14 29.90 -0.72 7.12
N PRO A 15 28.67 -1.25 7.19
CA PRO A 15 27.53 -0.47 7.63
C PRO A 15 27.87 0.13 8.99
N THR A 16 27.82 1.46 9.08
CA THR A 16 28.09 2.18 10.32
C THR A 16 27.26 1.55 11.43
N PRO A 17 27.87 1.11 12.55
CA PRO A 17 27.13 0.41 13.59
C PRO A 17 26.00 1.31 14.09
N LEU A 18 24.78 0.76 14.11
CA LEU A 18 23.59 1.45 14.60
C LEU A 18 23.65 1.51 16.13
N THR A 19 24.34 2.50 16.69
CA THR A 19 24.60 2.60 18.14
C THR A 19 23.50 3.33 18.91
N THR A 20 22.71 4.17 18.24
CA THR A 20 21.65 4.96 18.88
C THR A 20 20.29 4.30 18.71
N PHE A 21 19.45 4.31 19.74
CA PHE A 21 18.08 3.77 19.66
C PHE A 21 17.29 4.31 18.45
N ARG A 22 17.41 5.61 18.17
CA ARG A 22 16.80 6.27 17.00
C ARG A 22 17.29 5.69 15.66
N SER A 23 18.59 5.38 15.54
CA SER A 23 19.15 4.86 14.28
C SER A 23 18.70 3.41 14.06
N ILE A 24 18.72 2.60 15.13
CA ILE A 24 18.24 1.20 15.12
C ILE A 24 16.78 1.13 14.68
N THR A 25 15.90 1.89 15.33
CA THR A 25 14.46 1.89 15.01
C THR A 25 14.18 2.42 13.61
N LYS A 26 14.90 3.46 13.16
CA LYS A 26 14.79 3.99 11.79
C LYS A 26 15.20 2.95 10.75
N HIS A 27 16.29 2.21 10.97
CA HIS A 27 16.76 1.18 10.06
C HIS A 27 15.70 0.10 9.82
N TYR A 28 15.18 -0.51 10.90
CA TYR A 28 14.11 -1.51 10.79
C TYR A 28 12.80 -0.95 10.26
N ARG A 29 12.51 0.34 10.49
CA ARG A 29 11.34 1.00 9.89
C ARG A 29 11.50 1.13 8.38
N VAL A 30 12.65 1.63 7.90
CA VAL A 30 12.91 1.81 6.46
C VAL A 30 12.94 0.47 5.74
N GLN A 31 13.56 -0.55 6.32
CA GLN A 31 13.55 -1.91 5.75
C GLN A 31 12.14 -2.46 5.54
N ARG A 32 11.19 -2.14 6.42
CA ARG A 32 9.78 -2.55 6.29
C ARG A 32 8.97 -1.68 5.33
N CYS A 33 9.48 -0.53 4.89
CA CYS A 33 8.81 0.34 3.93
C CYS A 33 9.03 -0.15 2.49
N THR A 34 8.48 -1.31 2.15
CA THR A 34 8.58 -1.89 0.79
C THR A 34 7.68 -1.18 -0.22
N LEU A 35 6.62 -0.51 0.25
CA LEU A 35 5.65 0.21 -0.57
C LEU A 35 5.89 1.72 -0.54
N PRO A 36 5.72 2.43 -1.67
CA PRO A 36 6.02 3.85 -1.76
C PRO A 36 5.17 4.67 -0.77
N PRO A 37 5.74 5.74 -0.20
CA PRO A 37 5.00 6.61 0.70
C PRO A 37 3.85 7.31 -0.04
N PRO A 38 2.80 7.75 0.68
CA PRO A 38 1.76 8.58 0.09
C PRO A 38 2.32 9.94 -0.34
N HIS A 39 1.69 10.56 -1.34
CA HIS A 39 2.07 11.90 -1.79
C HIS A 39 1.72 12.96 -0.72
N HIS A 40 2.55 13.99 -0.60
CA HIS A 40 2.49 14.98 0.49
C HIS A 40 1.23 15.84 0.49
N LEU A 41 0.54 15.94 -0.65
CA LEU A 41 -0.72 16.68 -0.79
C LEU A 41 -1.96 15.90 -0.32
N LEU A 42 -1.86 14.60 -0.05
CA LEU A 42 -3.00 13.81 0.39
C LEU A 42 -3.34 14.13 1.85
N ASP A 43 -4.63 14.27 2.15
CA ASP A 43 -5.07 14.32 3.54
C ASP A 43 -4.78 12.99 4.25
N LYS A 44 -4.68 13.01 5.58
CA LYS A 44 -4.44 11.82 6.39
C LYS A 44 -5.41 10.69 6.07
N GLY A 45 -6.69 10.99 5.82
CA GLY A 45 -7.68 9.98 5.43
C GLY A 45 -7.35 9.31 4.09
N GLU A 46 -6.90 10.09 3.11
CA GLU A 46 -6.50 9.61 1.78
C GLU A 46 -5.20 8.81 1.84
N GLN A 47 -4.24 9.24 2.66
CA GLN A 47 -3.00 8.52 2.90
C GLN A 47 -3.26 7.11 3.46
N VAL A 48 -4.21 6.98 4.39
CA VAL A 48 -4.63 5.68 4.93
C VAL A 48 -5.30 4.83 3.85
N LYS A 49 -6.24 5.41 3.09
CA LYS A 49 -6.88 4.71 1.96
C LYS A 49 -5.83 4.20 0.97
N TRP A 50 -4.86 5.02 0.61
CA TRP A 50 -3.74 4.64 -0.27
C TRP A 50 -2.96 3.44 0.28
N ARG A 51 -2.58 3.46 1.57
CA ARG A 51 -1.91 2.31 2.20
C ARG A 51 -2.74 1.02 2.15
N LEU A 52 -4.05 1.12 2.36
CA LEU A 52 -4.96 -0.02 2.29
C LEU A 52 -5.08 -0.58 0.86
N LEU A 53 -5.05 0.29 -0.15
CA LEU A 53 -5.03 -0.12 -1.56
C LEU A 53 -3.73 -0.84 -1.90
N GLN A 54 -2.57 -0.27 -1.51
CA GLN A 54 -1.26 -0.87 -1.77
C GLN A 54 -1.09 -2.25 -1.11
N SER A 55 -1.68 -2.45 0.06
CA SER A 55 -1.60 -3.71 0.82
C SER A 55 -2.72 -4.70 0.50
N ASN A 56 -3.67 -4.35 -0.37
CA ASN A 56 -4.84 -5.16 -0.70
C ASN A 56 -5.75 -5.47 0.52
N ILE A 57 -5.82 -4.53 1.47
CA ILE A 57 -6.61 -4.62 2.71
C ILE A 57 -7.83 -3.69 2.69
N TYR A 58 -8.01 -2.93 1.61
CA TYR A 58 -9.15 -2.03 1.45
C TYR A 58 -10.51 -2.75 1.66
N SER A 59 -11.45 -2.04 2.27
CA SER A 59 -12.78 -2.56 2.58
C SER A 59 -13.55 -2.85 1.31
N THR A 60 -13.63 -4.13 0.95
CA THR A 60 -14.32 -4.61 -0.25
C THR A 60 -15.45 -5.57 0.14
N PRO A 61 -16.52 -5.67 -0.67
CA PRO A 61 -17.64 -6.56 -0.38
C PRO A 61 -17.24 -8.02 -0.11
N PRO A 62 -16.33 -8.65 -0.89
CA PRO A 62 -15.85 -9.99 -0.58
C PRO A 62 -15.17 -10.08 0.79
N ARG A 63 -14.36 -9.07 1.15
CA ARG A 63 -13.67 -9.05 2.45
C ARG A 63 -14.63 -8.84 3.61
N MET A 64 -15.65 -7.99 3.42
CA MET A 64 -16.69 -7.75 4.44
C MET A 64 -17.59 -8.97 4.61
N ASN A 65 -17.93 -9.68 3.54
CA ASN A 65 -18.66 -10.95 3.60
C ASN A 65 -17.88 -12.02 4.37
N LEU A 66 -16.56 -12.10 4.18
CA LEU A 66 -15.70 -13.01 4.94
C LEU A 66 -15.63 -12.69 6.44
N LEU A 67 -15.58 -11.40 6.80
CA LEU A 67 -15.46 -10.97 8.20
C LEU A 67 -16.81 -10.98 8.93
N TYR A 68 -17.87 -10.55 8.26
CA TYR A 68 -19.19 -10.35 8.83
C TYR A 68 -20.29 -10.84 7.87
N PRO A 69 -20.41 -12.16 7.64
CA PRO A 69 -21.35 -12.74 6.68
C PRO A 69 -22.81 -12.42 7.00
N GLN A 70 -23.15 -12.19 8.28
CA GLN A 70 -24.50 -11.83 8.71
C GLN A 70 -24.91 -10.41 8.28
N LEU A 71 -23.94 -9.49 8.24
CA LEU A 71 -24.19 -8.09 7.85
C LEU A 71 -24.01 -7.87 6.34
N TYR A 72 -23.09 -8.61 5.74
CA TYR A 72 -22.75 -8.53 4.32
C TYR A 72 -22.91 -9.90 3.66
N PRO A 73 -24.13 -10.33 3.32
CA PRO A 73 -24.39 -11.70 2.84
C PRO A 73 -23.87 -11.96 1.42
N SER A 74 -23.61 -10.91 0.63
CA SER A 74 -23.14 -11.04 -0.76
C SER A 74 -21.75 -10.44 -0.94
N PRO A 75 -20.83 -11.14 -1.65
CA PRO A 75 -19.53 -10.60 -2.07
C PRO A 75 -19.61 -9.73 -3.34
N ALA A 76 -20.82 -9.49 -3.86
CA ALA A 76 -21.03 -8.74 -5.09
C ALA A 76 -20.79 -7.23 -4.91
N CYS A 77 -20.48 -6.55 -6.02
CA CYS A 77 -20.39 -5.09 -6.01
C CYS A 77 -21.78 -4.46 -5.79
N PRO A 78 -21.93 -3.48 -4.88
CA PRO A 78 -23.23 -2.82 -4.65
C PRO A 78 -23.73 -2.02 -5.85
N ASN A 79 -22.83 -1.52 -6.70
CA ASN A 79 -23.19 -0.58 -7.77
C ASN A 79 -23.56 -1.27 -9.09
N CYS A 80 -22.89 -2.37 -9.44
CA CYS A 80 -23.12 -3.06 -10.71
C CYS A 80 -23.40 -4.56 -10.55
N GLN A 81 -23.51 -5.05 -9.31
CA GLN A 81 -23.89 -6.43 -8.98
C GLN A 81 -22.96 -7.52 -9.56
N GLN A 82 -21.74 -7.15 -9.97
CA GLN A 82 -20.72 -8.12 -10.40
C GLN A 82 -20.45 -9.11 -9.26
N ALA A 83 -20.38 -10.41 -9.58
CA ALA A 83 -20.32 -11.51 -8.60
C ALA A 83 -19.19 -11.40 -7.55
N ARG A 84 -18.07 -10.75 -7.88
CA ARG A 84 -16.97 -10.46 -6.94
C ARG A 84 -16.51 -9.01 -7.06
N GLY A 85 -16.83 -8.20 -6.07
CA GLY A 85 -16.34 -6.83 -5.95
C GLY A 85 -14.90 -6.76 -5.42
N LEU A 86 -13.91 -7.25 -6.16
CA LEU A 86 -12.49 -7.10 -5.80
C LEU A 86 -12.07 -5.62 -5.80
N ILE A 87 -10.97 -5.28 -5.12
CA ILE A 87 -10.47 -3.88 -5.03
C ILE A 87 -10.36 -3.24 -6.42
N TYR A 88 -9.76 -3.94 -7.39
CA TYR A 88 -9.62 -3.45 -8.76
C TYR A 88 -10.97 -3.05 -9.38
N HIS A 89 -11.99 -3.89 -9.18
CA HIS A 89 -13.32 -3.64 -9.69
C HIS A 89 -13.97 -2.45 -8.99
N VAL A 90 -13.98 -2.43 -7.65
CA VAL A 90 -14.64 -1.38 -6.87
C VAL A 90 -14.00 -0.02 -7.08
N VAL A 91 -12.68 0.05 -7.25
CA VAL A 91 -11.93 1.32 -7.32
C VAL A 91 -11.81 1.86 -8.75
N LEU A 92 -11.67 1.00 -9.76
CA LEU A 92 -11.33 1.44 -11.12
C LEU A 92 -12.29 0.91 -12.19
N ALA A 93 -12.57 -0.39 -12.18
CA ALA A 93 -13.24 -1.06 -13.31
C ALA A 93 -14.77 -1.20 -13.17
N CYS A 94 -15.40 -0.59 -12.16
CA CYS A 94 -16.84 -0.64 -12.00
C CYS A 94 -17.53 0.28 -13.02
N PRO A 95 -18.46 -0.21 -13.85
CA PRO A 95 -19.15 0.61 -14.85
C PRO A 95 -20.07 1.67 -14.22
N ASN A 96 -20.58 1.41 -13.01
CA ASN A 96 -21.41 2.35 -12.25
C ASN A 96 -20.63 2.91 -11.05
N HIS A 97 -19.34 3.20 -11.21
CA HIS A 97 -18.55 3.82 -10.14
C HIS A 97 -19.08 5.23 -9.87
N THR A 98 -19.80 5.39 -8.77
CA THR A 98 -20.19 6.71 -8.25
C THR A 98 -19.02 7.25 -7.44
N ALA A 99 -18.37 8.28 -7.98
CA ALA A 99 -17.29 9.02 -7.32
C ALA A 99 -17.78 9.74 -6.05
#